data_AF-A0A2W0EG29-F1
#
_entry.id   AF-A0A2W0EG29-F1
#
_cell.length_a   1.000
_cell.length_b   1.000
_cell.length_c   1.000
_cell.angle_alpha   90.00
_cell.angle_beta   90.00
_cell.angle_gamma   90.00
#
_symmetry.space_group_name_H-M   'P 1'
#
loop_
_entity.id
_entity.type
_entity.pdbx_description
1 polymer ?
#
loop_
_entity_poly.entity_id
_entity_poly.type
_entity_poly.pdbx_seq_one_letter_code
_entity_poly.pdbx_strand_id
1 'polypeptide(L)'
;MLNRFQGWRERGWAVVDASTYAETWQRYGGSVATHPTVVERLAQLADIPVRYLAWVQGDEVKAAIPTWGRDLALSKDVLKRRGKKGLFDLGNAEIILPAAADAQVP
;
A
#
# COMPACT_ATOMS: atom_id res chain seq x y z
N MET A 1 -2.23 -19.69 -7.03
CA MET A 1 -1.36 -20.65 -6.30
C MET A 1 -0.07 -20.03 -5.71
N LEU A 2 -0.04 -18.75 -5.32
CA LEU A 2 1.14 -18.11 -4.69
C LEU A 2 0.89 -17.61 -3.25
N ASN A 3 -0.22 -18.00 -2.61
CA ASN A 3 -0.52 -17.64 -1.22
C ASN A 3 0.49 -18.24 -0.21
N ARG A 4 1.24 -19.28 -0.58
CA ARG A 4 2.26 -19.88 0.29
C ARG A 4 3.42 -18.93 0.61
N PHE A 5 3.69 -17.94 -0.24
CA PHE A 5 4.74 -16.95 0.01
C PHE A 5 4.24 -15.70 0.72
N GLN A 6 2.93 -15.57 0.94
CA GLN A 6 2.36 -14.41 1.63
C GLN A 6 2.91 -14.31 3.05
N GLY A 7 2.87 -15.40 3.83
CA GLY A 7 3.40 -15.41 5.20
C GLY A 7 4.91 -15.22 5.31
N TRP A 8 5.66 -15.46 4.22
CA TRP A 8 7.09 -15.15 4.17
C TRP A 8 7.33 -13.68 3.80
N ARG A 9 6.67 -13.18 2.75
CA ARG A 9 6.77 -11.79 2.27
C ARG A 9 6.23 -10.78 3.28
N GLU A 10 5.15 -11.12 3.97
CA GLU A 10 4.48 -10.25 4.96
C GLU A 10 4.98 -10.53 6.38
N ARG A 11 6.06 -11.29 6.54
CA ARG A 11 6.64 -11.54 7.87
C ARG A 11 7.07 -10.22 8.48
N GLY A 12 6.54 -9.90 9.67
CA GLY A 12 6.76 -8.64 10.38
C GLY A 12 5.84 -7.49 9.95
N TRP A 13 5.05 -7.68 8.89
CA TRP A 13 3.98 -6.76 8.52
C TRP A 13 2.68 -7.15 9.23
N ALA A 14 2.02 -6.19 9.87
CA ALA A 14 0.72 -6.35 10.49
C ALA A 14 -0.37 -5.73 9.61
N VAL A 15 -1.54 -6.36 9.53
CA VAL A 15 -2.71 -5.74 8.88
C VAL A 15 -3.23 -4.63 9.78
N VAL A 16 -3.43 -3.44 9.22
CA VAL A 16 -3.94 -2.27 9.92
C VAL A 16 -5.12 -1.64 9.18
N ASP A 17 -5.82 -0.72 9.83
CA ASP A 17 -6.89 0.04 9.22
C ASP A 17 -6.38 1.23 8.40
N ALA A 18 -7.31 1.87 7.68
CA ALA A 18 -7.00 3.03 6.83
C ALA A 18 -6.55 4.25 7.64
N SER A 19 -7.04 4.43 8.88
CA SER A 19 -6.63 5.50 9.77
C SER A 19 -5.17 5.38 10.18
N THR A 20 -4.74 4.18 10.60
CA THR A 20 -3.34 3.90 10.95
C THR A 20 -2.41 4.16 9.76
N TYR A 21 -2.84 3.75 8.56
CA TYR A 21 -2.11 4.05 7.33
C TYR A 21 -2.00 5.57 7.08
N ALA A 22 -3.12 6.29 7.24
CA ALA A 22 -3.16 7.74 7.02
C ALA A 22 -2.29 8.50 8.02
N GLU A 23 -2.31 8.10 9.30
CA GLU A 23 -1.43 8.66 10.34
C GLU A 23 0.04 8.41 10.03
N THR A 24 0.38 7.21 9.57
CA THR A 24 1.75 6.86 9.16
C THR A 24 2.22 7.71 7.99
N TRP A 25 1.34 7.94 7.00
CA TRP A 25 1.60 8.81 5.86
C TRP A 25 1.74 10.27 6.27
N GLN A 26 0.86 10.77 7.15
CA GLN A 26 0.95 12.12 7.68
C GLN A 26 2.28 12.36 8.42
N ARG A 27 2.79 11.33 9.10
CA ARG A 27 4.02 11.40 9.90
C ARG A 27 5.29 11.34 9.07
N TYR A 28 5.37 10.40 8.12
CA TYR A 28 6.60 10.11 7.38
C TYR A 28 6.58 10.60 5.93
N GLY A 29 5.44 11.14 5.48
CA GLY A 29 5.23 11.58 4.12
C GLY A 29 5.10 10.43 3.13
N GLY A 30 5.13 10.77 1.84
CA GLY A 30 5.05 9.82 0.76
C GLY A 30 4.73 10.51 -0.56
N SER A 31 4.60 9.71 -1.61
CA SER A 31 4.20 10.19 -2.94
C SER A 31 2.70 10.42 -3.05
N VAL A 32 2.27 11.11 -4.11
CA VAL A 32 0.84 11.24 -4.46
C VAL A 32 0.17 9.87 -4.62
N ALA A 33 0.86 8.89 -5.23
CA ALA A 33 0.34 7.54 -5.44
C ALA A 33 0.12 6.75 -4.13
N THR A 34 0.76 7.17 -3.03
CA THR A 34 0.58 6.58 -1.70
C THR A 34 -0.27 7.47 -0.79
N HIS A 35 -0.68 8.66 -1.22
CA HIS A 35 -1.51 9.54 -0.41
C HIS A 35 -2.83 8.87 -0.03
N PRO A 36 -3.26 8.88 1.25
CA PRO A 36 -4.43 8.12 1.73
C PRO A 36 -5.70 8.40 0.92
N THR A 37 -6.01 9.67 0.67
CA THR A 37 -7.17 10.06 -0.15
C THR A 37 -7.05 9.60 -1.61
N VAL A 38 -5.86 9.61 -2.22
CA VAL A 38 -5.68 9.15 -3.60
C VAL A 38 -5.92 7.64 -3.69
N VAL A 39 -5.31 6.90 -2.77
CA VAL A 39 -5.49 5.45 -2.64
C VAL A 39 -6.95 5.09 -2.42
N GLU A 40 -7.63 5.74 -1.47
CA GLU A 40 -9.04 5.50 -1.18
C GLU A 40 -9.92 5.77 -2.40
N ARG A 41 -9.83 6.96 -3.01
CA ARG A 41 -10.72 7.38 -4.10
C ARG A 41 -10.53 6.53 -5.34
N LEU A 42 -9.28 6.23 -5.71
CA LEU A 42 -9.01 5.40 -6.87
C LEU A 42 -9.34 3.92 -6.62
N ALA A 43 -9.22 3.45 -5.39
CA ALA A 43 -9.67 2.11 -5.03
C ALA A 43 -11.20 1.96 -5.03
N GLN A 44 -11.92 2.98 -4.56
CA GLN A 44 -13.38 3.08 -4.69
C GLN A 44 -13.78 3.09 -6.17
N LEU A 45 -13.14 3.90 -7.01
CA LEU A 45 -13.39 3.92 -8.45
C LEU A 45 -13.10 2.57 -9.12
N ALA A 46 -12.01 1.91 -8.70
CA ALA A 46 -11.65 0.59 -9.18
C ALA A 46 -12.52 -0.52 -8.60
N ASP A 47 -13.32 -0.27 -7.57
CA ASP A 47 -14.06 -1.29 -6.82
C ASP A 47 -13.14 -2.48 -6.45
N ILE A 48 -11.96 -2.16 -5.90
CA ILE A 48 -11.00 -3.14 -5.40
C ILE A 48 -10.62 -2.74 -3.97
N PRO A 49 -10.97 -3.53 -2.95
CA PRO A 49 -10.68 -3.19 -1.57
C PRO A 49 -9.16 -3.14 -1.32
N VAL A 50 -8.73 -2.12 -0.60
CA VAL A 50 -7.33 -1.94 -0.20
C VAL A 50 -7.08 -2.68 1.11
N ARG A 51 -5.97 -3.42 1.17
CA ARG A 51 -5.42 -3.92 2.44
C ARG A 51 -4.21 -3.09 2.82
N TYR A 52 -4.25 -2.50 4.00
CA TYR A 52 -3.12 -1.75 4.55
C TYR A 52 -2.27 -2.66 5.43
N LEU A 53 -0.96 -2.57 5.26
CA LEU A 53 0.01 -3.28 6.09
C LEU A 53 0.92 -2.25 6.76
N ALA A 54 1.25 -2.46 8.03
CA ALA A 54 2.18 -1.66 8.79
C ALA A 54 3.39 -2.50 9.22
N TRP A 55 4.57 -1.89 9.17
CA TRP A 55 5.78 -2.41 9.77
C TRP A 55 5.94 -1.81 11.17
N VAL A 56 5.96 -2.69 12.16
CA VAL A 56 6.02 -2.30 13.57
C VAL A 56 7.36 -2.71 14.14
N GLN A 57 8.07 -1.75 14.74
CA GLN A 57 9.30 -2.02 15.50
C GLN A 57 9.12 -1.50 16.92
N GLY A 58 9.20 -2.40 17.90
CA GLY A 58 8.76 -2.11 19.26
C GLY A 58 7.26 -1.81 19.29
N ASP A 59 6.88 -0.68 19.88
CA ASP A 59 5.49 -0.21 19.97
C ASP A 59 5.15 0.88 18.93
N GLU A 60 6.02 1.07 17.94
CA GLU A 60 5.89 2.15 16.95
C GLU A 60 5.68 1.63 15.53
N VAL A 61 4.69 2.21 14.83
CA VAL A 61 4.55 2.04 13.39
C VAL A 61 5.65 2.85 12.69
N LYS A 62 6.55 2.15 12.00
CA LYS A 62 7.70 2.72 11.31
C LYS A 62 7.48 2.86 9.82
N ALA A 63 6.66 2.01 9.22
CA ALA A 63 6.31 2.14 7.81
C ALA A 63 4.92 1.58 7.55
N ALA A 64 4.29 1.98 6.44
CA ALA A 64 3.05 1.39 5.99
C ALA A 64 2.96 1.29 4.47
N ILE A 65 2.20 0.31 3.97
CA ILE A 65 1.99 0.07 2.54
C ILE A 65 0.52 -0.25 2.24
N PRO A 66 -0.08 0.38 1.20
CA PRO A 66 -1.39 0.00 0.71
C PRO A 66 -1.24 -1.09 -0.37
N THR A 67 -2.02 -2.17 -0.29
CA THR A 67 -1.85 -3.32 -1.18
C THR A 67 -3.15 -3.79 -1.81
N TRP A 68 -3.03 -4.32 -3.03
CA TRP A 68 -4.00 -5.16 -3.68
C TRP A 68 -3.43 -6.57 -3.84
N GLY A 69 -3.66 -7.41 -2.83
CA GLY A 69 -3.07 -8.74 -2.79
C GLY A 69 -1.56 -8.67 -2.53
N ARG A 70 -0.74 -8.96 -3.53
CA ARG A 70 0.73 -8.90 -3.42
C ARG A 70 1.34 -7.67 -4.10
N ASP A 71 0.51 -6.90 -4.80
CA ASP A 71 0.90 -5.72 -5.54
C ASP A 71 0.59 -4.48 -4.70
N LEU A 72 1.32 -3.38 -4.93
CA LEU A 72 0.94 -2.08 -4.40
C LEU A 72 -0.48 -1.74 -4.88
N ALA A 73 -1.27 -1.11 -4.01
CA ALA A 73 -2.54 -0.53 -4.43
C ALA A 73 -2.31 0.42 -5.62
N LEU A 74 -3.31 0.52 -6.51
CA LEU A 74 -3.24 1.31 -7.75
C LEU A 74 -2.32 0.74 -8.84
N SER A 75 -1.78 -0.47 -8.66
CA SER A 75 -0.99 -1.14 -9.69
C SER A 75 -1.78 -1.33 -11.00
N LYS A 76 -1.21 -0.82 -12.09
CA LYS A 76 -1.73 -0.98 -13.45
C LYS A 76 -1.91 -2.46 -13.84
N ASP A 77 -1.06 -3.35 -13.33
CA ASP A 77 -1.16 -4.76 -13.64
C ASP A 77 -2.31 -5.45 -12.90
N VAL A 78 -2.66 -5.00 -11.69
CA VAL A 78 -3.88 -5.45 -11.01
C VAL A 78 -5.11 -5.00 -11.80
N LEU A 79 -5.14 -3.74 -12.26
CA LEU A 79 -6.24 -3.23 -13.09
C LEU A 79 -6.41 -4.07 -14.37
N LYS A 80 -5.32 -4.37 -15.09
CA LYS A 80 -5.34 -5.24 -16.28
C LYS A 80 -5.92 -6.63 -15.94
N ARG A 81 -5.43 -7.27 -14.87
CA ARG A 81 -5.90 -8.61 -14.44
C ARG A 81 -7.36 -8.63 -14.03
N ARG A 82 -7.90 -7.50 -13.57
CA ARG A 82 -9.31 -7.32 -13.17
C ARG A 82 -10.21 -6.85 -14.33
N GLY A 83 -9.69 -6.75 -15.56
CA GLY A 83 -10.45 -6.26 -16.71
C GLY A 83 -10.71 -4.75 -16.70
N LYS A 84 -10.03 -3.99 -15.82
CA LYS A 84 -10.18 -2.53 -15.63
C LYS A 84 -9.01 -1.75 -16.23
N LYS A 85 -8.42 -2.25 -17.32
CA LYS A 85 -7.27 -1.61 -17.99
C LYS A 85 -7.65 -0.20 -18.44
N GLY A 86 -6.82 0.79 -18.11
CA GLY A 86 -7.04 2.18 -18.51
C GLY A 86 -8.09 2.93 -17.69
N LEU A 87 -8.60 2.34 -16.60
CA LEU A 87 -9.54 3.02 -15.69
C LEU A 87 -8.95 4.33 -15.13
N PHE A 88 -7.66 4.30 -14.82
CA PHE A 88 -6.84 5.48 -14.56
C PHE A 88 -5.40 5.17 -14.93
N ASP A 89 -4.60 6.22 -15.10
CA ASP A 89 -3.16 6.12 -15.31
C ASP A 89 -2.44 7.11 -14.39
N LEU A 90 -1.50 6.60 -13.59
CA LEU A 90 -0.62 7.40 -12.75
C LEU A 90 0.67 7.78 -13.50
N GLY A 91 0.82 7.35 -14.75
CA GLY A 91 2.03 7.55 -15.53
C GLY A 91 3.22 6.80 -14.92
N ASN A 92 4.42 7.35 -15.09
CA ASN A 92 5.63 6.87 -14.43
C ASN A 92 5.78 7.52 -13.05
N ALA A 93 4.76 7.38 -12.20
CA ALA A 93 4.78 7.96 -10.86
C ALA A 93 5.94 7.39 -10.04
N GLU A 94 6.71 8.29 -9.42
CA GLU A 94 7.63 7.90 -8.36
C GLU A 94 6.82 7.42 -7.15
N ILE A 95 7.19 6.25 -6.63
CA ILE A 95 6.57 5.67 -5.45
C ILE A 95 7.48 5.91 -4.26
N ILE A 96 7.00 6.73 -3.32
CA ILE A 96 7.62 6.94 -2.02
C ILE A 96 6.64 6.41 -0.97
N LEU A 97 7.08 5.42 -0.21
CA LEU A 97 6.30 4.80 0.85
C LEU A 97 6.41 5.62 2.14
N PRO A 98 5.35 5.68 2.96
CA PRO A 98 5.43 6.29 4.27
C PRO A 98 6.28 5.40 5.18
N ALA A 99 7.51 5.83 5.41
CA ALA A 99 8.48 5.10 6.21
C ALA A 99 9.42 6.05 6.95
N ALA A 100 9.65 5.77 8.22
CA ALA A 100 10.71 6.37 9.00
C ALA A 100 12.07 6.06 8.36
N ALA A 101 13.04 6.96 8.52
CA ALA A 101 14.39 6.78 7.97
C ALA A 101 15.08 5.52 8.52
N ASP A 102 14.68 5.06 9.70
CA ASP A 102 15.21 3.89 10.41
C ASP A 102 14.33 2.63 10.27
N ALA A 103 13.29 2.64 9.43
CA ALA A 103 12.26 1.59 9.42
C ALA A 103 12.79 0.17 9.13
N GLN A 104 13.99 0.01 8.54
CA GLN A 104 14.67 -1.28 8.27
C GLN A 104 13.70 -2.39 7.83
N VAL A 105 12.85 -2.07 6.85
CA VAL A 105 11.91 -3.04 6.27
C VAL A 105 12.67 -4.13 5.51
N PRO A 106 12.19 -5.39 5.52
CA PRO A 106 12.86 -6.52 4.87
C PRO A 106 12.82 -6.47 3.34
#